data_AF-A0A4Y7RAX7-F1
#
_entry.id   AF-A0A4Y7RAX7-F1
#
_cell.length_a   1.000
_cell.length_b   1.000
_cell.length_c   1.000
_cell.angle_alpha   90.00
_cell.angle_beta   90.00
_cell.angle_gamma   90.00
#
_symmetry.space_group_name_H-M   'P 1'
#
loop_
_entity.id
_entity.type
_entity.pdbx_description
1 polymer ?
#
loop_
_entity_poly.entity_id
_entity_poly.type
_entity_poly.pdbx_seq_one_letter_code
_entity_poly.pdbx_strand_id
1 'polypeptide(L)'
;MLTEVSFTNARKTLSEIYDGVWHRYHPVIINRRQNEEVIVLRRELQQDILQAYHVKPEILPEEDGSVTAALNELDIAVNASNKEAALDELAKELKLYARDYLDRSQLFLNAPNRKGHFHMSCG
;
A
#
# COMPACT_ATOMS: atom_id res chain seq x y z
N MET A 1 9.08 -22.39 0.29
CA MET A 1 9.66 -21.71 -0.89
C MET A 1 8.51 -21.48 -1.86
N LEU A 2 8.33 -20.27 -2.39
CA LEU A 2 7.23 -19.96 -3.31
C LEU A 2 7.46 -20.66 -4.66
N THR A 3 6.39 -20.99 -5.36
CA THR A 3 6.49 -21.55 -6.72
C THR A 3 6.98 -20.45 -7.67
N GLU A 4 8.01 -20.75 -8.45
CA GLU A 4 8.59 -19.83 -9.45
C GLU A 4 8.30 -20.33 -10.87
N VAL A 5 7.85 -19.44 -11.75
CA VAL A 5 7.50 -19.76 -13.13
C VAL A 5 8.08 -18.71 -14.07
N SER A 6 8.65 -19.13 -15.21
CA SER A 6 9.10 -18.18 -16.23
C SER A 6 7.91 -17.46 -16.88
N PHE A 7 8.08 -16.21 -17.29
CA PHE A 7 7.05 -15.43 -17.97
C PHE A 7 6.47 -16.13 -19.22
N THR A 8 7.31 -16.85 -19.97
CA THR A 8 6.86 -17.60 -21.14
C THR A 8 5.93 -18.74 -20.76
N ASN A 9 6.22 -19.45 -19.67
CA ASN A 9 5.34 -20.52 -19.17
C ASN A 9 4.08 -19.94 -18.54
N ALA A 10 4.21 -18.90 -17.71
CA ALA A 10 3.07 -18.27 -17.05
C ALA A 10 2.01 -17.78 -18.05
N ARG A 11 2.41 -17.28 -19.22
CA ARG A 11 1.49 -16.90 -20.30
C ARG A 11 0.72 -18.08 -20.90
N LYS A 12 1.31 -19.27 -20.94
CA LYS A 12 0.66 -20.49 -21.47
C LYS A 12 -0.26 -21.14 -20.44
N THR A 13 0.03 -20.96 -19.15
CA THR A 13 -0.63 -21.66 -18.04
C THR A 13 -1.30 -20.70 -17.05
N LEU A 14 -1.74 -19.52 -17.52
CA LEU A 14 -2.26 -18.46 -16.64
C LEU A 14 -3.47 -18.93 -15.82
N SER A 15 -4.40 -19.68 -16.43
CA SER A 15 -5.57 -20.22 -15.74
C SER A 15 -5.17 -21.17 -14.61
N GLU A 16 -4.22 -22.07 -14.86
CA GLU A 16 -3.73 -23.02 -13.85
C GLU A 16 -3.03 -22.30 -12.68
N ILE A 17 -2.27 -21.24 -12.99
CA ILE A 17 -1.66 -20.38 -11.96
C ILE A 17 -2.74 -19.69 -11.13
N TYR A 18 -3.77 -19.13 -11.78
CA TYR A 18 -4.87 -18.46 -11.09
C TYR A 18 -5.63 -19.44 -10.17
N ASP A 19 -6.00 -20.60 -10.68
CA ASP A 19 -6.69 -21.65 -9.91
C ASP A 19 -5.83 -22.13 -8.73
N GLY A 20 -4.52 -22.29 -8.95
CA GLY A 20 -3.56 -22.64 -7.90
C GLY A 20 -3.50 -21.60 -6.78
N VAL A 21 -3.35 -20.32 -7.14
CA VAL A 21 -3.33 -19.20 -6.18
C VAL A 21 -4.66 -19.10 -5.43
N TRP A 22 -5.78 -19.26 -6.13
CA TRP A 22 -7.12 -19.17 -5.57
C TRP A 22 -7.42 -20.30 -4.59
N HIS A 23 -7.25 -21.56 -5.02
CA HIS A 23 -7.65 -22.73 -4.24
C HIS A 23 -6.65 -23.12 -3.15
N ARG A 24 -5.36 -22.82 -3.32
CA ARG A 24 -4.30 -23.29 -2.40
C ARG A 24 -3.68 -22.19 -1.54
N TYR A 25 -4.09 -20.93 -1.69
CA TYR A 25 -3.52 -19.78 -0.98
C TYR A 25 -1.98 -19.68 -1.11
N HIS A 26 -1.41 -20.21 -2.18
CA HIS A 26 0.03 -20.17 -2.42
C HIS A 26 0.35 -19.09 -3.45
N PRO A 27 1.07 -18.01 -3.06
CA PRO A 27 1.56 -17.04 -4.02
C PRO A 27 2.52 -17.70 -5.03
N VAL A 28 2.53 -17.18 -6.24
CA VAL A 28 3.42 -17.63 -7.33
C VAL A 28 4.27 -16.46 -7.77
N ILE A 29 5.57 -16.68 -7.89
CA ILE A 29 6.50 -15.73 -8.48
C ILE A 29 6.58 -15.99 -9.99
N ILE A 30 6.40 -14.93 -10.79
CA ILE A 30 6.62 -14.94 -12.24
C ILE A 30 7.91 -14.18 -12.54
N ASN A 31 8.89 -14.87 -13.10
CA ASN A 31 10.20 -14.34 -13.42
C ASN A 31 10.33 -14.02 -14.91
N ARG A 32 10.89 -12.85 -15.24
CA ARG A 32 11.24 -12.43 -16.59
C ARG A 32 12.69 -11.94 -16.59
N ARG A 33 13.49 -12.47 -17.52
CA ARG A 33 14.95 -12.19 -17.58
C ARG A 33 15.61 -12.50 -16.22
N GLN A 34 16.79 -11.94 -15.96
CA GLN A 34 17.55 -12.25 -14.75
C GLN A 34 17.06 -11.53 -13.49
N ASN A 35 16.38 -10.38 -13.61
CA ASN A 35 16.10 -9.49 -12.46
C ASN A 35 14.67 -8.91 -12.42
N GLU A 36 13.73 -9.37 -13.27
CA GLU A 36 12.34 -8.89 -13.23
C GLU A 36 11.46 -9.97 -12.60
N GLU A 37 10.93 -9.71 -11.41
CA GLU A 37 10.08 -10.66 -10.67
C GLU A 37 8.76 -9.99 -10.29
N VAL A 38 7.65 -10.71 -10.45
CA VAL A 38 6.32 -10.25 -10.02
C VAL A 38 5.64 -11.36 -9.24
N ILE A 39 5.00 -11.02 -8.12
CA ILE A 39 4.22 -11.97 -7.32
C ILE A 39 2.75 -11.89 -7.72
N VAL A 40 2.14 -13.03 -7.97
CA VAL A 40 0.70 -13.22 -8.05
C VAL A 40 0.23 -13.76 -6.70
N LEU A 41 -0.63 -13.01 -6.02
CA LEU A 41 -1.19 -13.37 -4.71
C LEU A 41 -2.68 -13.06 -4.65
N ARG A 42 -3.40 -13.74 -3.75
CA ARG A 42 -4.78 -13.39 -3.43
C ARG A 42 -4.83 -12.04 -2.72
N ARG A 43 -5.88 -11.27 -3.01
CA ARG A 43 -6.16 -9.99 -2.35
C ARG A 43 -6.25 -10.14 -0.83
N GLU A 44 -6.91 -11.17 -0.32
CA GLU A 44 -7.04 -11.40 1.13
C GLU A 44 -5.67 -11.55 1.80
N LEU A 45 -4.75 -12.33 1.21
CA LEU A 45 -3.39 -12.47 1.74
C LEU A 45 -2.62 -11.14 1.70
N GLN A 46 -2.83 -10.33 0.66
CA GLN A 46 -2.27 -8.99 0.60
C GLN A 46 -2.81 -8.12 1.74
N GLN A 47 -4.12 -8.16 1.98
CA GLN A 47 -4.77 -7.40 3.05
C GLN A 47 -4.28 -7.85 4.43
N ASP A 48 -4.11 -9.15 4.66
CA ASP A 48 -3.58 -9.69 5.91
C ASP A 48 -2.13 -9.23 6.16
N ILE A 49 -1.29 -9.17 5.12
CA ILE A 49 0.07 -8.60 5.23
C ILE A 49 -0.01 -7.12 5.60
N LEU A 50 -0.96 -6.38 5.01
CA LEU A 50 -1.11 -4.94 5.25
C LEU A 50 -1.74 -4.63 6.61
N GLN A 51 -2.51 -5.55 7.20
CA GLN A 51 -3.03 -5.39 8.56
C GLN A 51 -1.94 -5.23 9.61
N ALA A 52 -0.71 -5.70 9.37
CA ALA A 52 0.40 -5.46 10.28
C ALA A 52 0.80 -3.97 10.36
N TYR A 53 0.48 -3.18 9.34
CA TYR A 53 0.85 -1.77 9.26
C TYR A 53 -0.25 -0.89 9.85
N HIS A 54 0.11 -0.19 10.93
CA HIS A 54 -0.77 0.76 11.59
C HIS A 54 -0.15 2.14 11.58
N VAL A 55 -0.99 3.12 11.31
CA VAL A 55 -0.62 4.52 11.24
C VAL A 55 -1.06 5.17 12.53
N LYS A 56 -0.16 5.90 13.20
CA LYS A 56 -0.45 6.58 14.45
C LYS A 56 -0.28 8.08 14.25
N PRO A 57 -1.36 8.82 13.97
CA PRO A 57 -1.27 10.27 13.85
C PRO A 57 -1.00 10.91 15.21
N GLU A 58 -0.21 11.97 15.19
CA GLU A 58 -0.04 12.89 16.29
C GLU A 58 -1.28 13.80 16.36
N ILE A 59 -1.84 13.99 17.55
CA ILE A 59 -3.05 14.78 17.78
C ILE A 59 -2.66 16.00 18.61
N LEU A 60 -2.82 17.17 18.03
CA LEU A 60 -2.39 18.46 18.57
C LEU A 60 -3.64 19.33 18.82
N PRO A 61 -4.05 19.54 20.08
CA PRO A 61 -5.15 20.46 20.39
C PRO A 61 -4.69 21.92 20.23
N GLU A 62 -5.60 22.78 19.78
CA GLU A 62 -5.35 24.21 19.58
C GLU A 62 -6.15 25.08 20.55
N GLU A 63 -5.74 26.34 20.71
CA GLU A 63 -6.34 27.28 21.68
C GLU A 63 -7.81 27.62 21.38
N ASP A 64 -8.21 27.54 20.11
CA ASP A 64 -9.58 27.81 19.64
C ASP A 64 -10.53 26.59 19.78
N GLY A 65 -10.02 25.48 20.33
CA GLY A 65 -10.76 24.23 20.48
C GLY A 65 -10.72 23.32 19.25
N SER A 66 -10.08 23.75 18.16
CA SER A 66 -9.79 22.88 17.02
C SER A 66 -8.68 21.87 17.35
N VAL A 67 -8.53 20.88 16.47
CA VAL A 67 -7.56 19.80 16.61
C VAL A 67 -6.85 19.61 15.27
N THR A 68 -5.53 19.60 15.32
CA THR A 68 -4.68 19.19 14.20
C THR A 68 -4.30 17.71 14.35
N ALA A 69 -4.52 16.92 13.30
CA ALA A 69 -4.04 15.56 13.17
C ALA A 69 -2.91 15.51 12.15
N ALA A 70 -1.72 15.09 12.57
CA ALA A 70 -0.51 15.08 11.75
C ALA A 70 0.06 13.68 11.62
N LEU A 71 0.52 13.34 10.43
CA LEU A 71 1.29 12.15 10.14
C LEU A 71 2.65 12.55 9.56
N ASN A 72 3.60 12.78 10.47
CA ASN A 72 4.94 13.28 10.16
C ASN A 72 5.69 12.38 9.17
N GLU A 73 5.45 11.07 9.21
CA GLU A 73 6.04 10.10 8.27
C GLU A 73 5.68 10.40 6.81
N LEU A 74 4.47 10.92 6.55
CA LEU A 74 4.00 11.24 5.20
C LEU A 74 4.00 12.74 4.89
N ASP A 75 4.42 13.59 5.83
CA ASP A 75 4.36 15.06 5.72
C ASP A 75 2.92 15.55 5.45
N ILE A 76 1.94 14.93 6.12
CA ILE A 76 0.51 15.26 6.01
C ILE A 76 0.04 15.81 7.34
N ALA A 77 -0.65 16.95 7.34
CA ALA A 77 -1.34 17.48 8.51
C ALA A 77 -2.68 18.10 8.09
N VAL A 78 -3.71 17.86 8.90
CA VAL A 78 -5.06 18.42 8.70
C VAL A 78 -5.55 19.03 10.01
N ASN A 79 -6.25 20.15 9.92
CA ASN A 79 -6.91 20.80 11.06
C ASN A 79 -8.43 20.67 10.91
N ALA A 80 -9.13 20.39 12.00
CA ALA A 80 -10.59 20.38 12.03
C ALA A 80 -11.14 20.78 13.40
N SER A 81 -12.45 20.99 13.47
CA SER A 81 -13.14 21.50 14.67
C SER A 81 -13.08 20.60 15.90
N ASN A 82 -12.77 19.32 15.74
CA ASN A 82 -12.57 18.37 16.82
C ASN A 82 -11.77 17.16 16.33
N LYS A 83 -11.41 16.27 17.27
CA LYS A 83 -10.60 15.08 16.98
C LYS A 83 -11.21 14.13 15.96
N GLU A 84 -12.52 13.87 16.02
CA GLU A 84 -13.18 12.94 15.10
C GLU A 84 -13.17 13.49 13.67
N ALA A 85 -13.51 14.78 13.52
CA ALA A 85 -13.43 15.47 12.25
C ALA A 85 -12.00 15.51 11.68
N ALA A 86 -10.98 15.72 12.53
CA ALA A 86 -9.58 15.74 12.10
C ALA A 86 -9.12 14.36 11.60
N LEU A 87 -9.56 13.27 12.25
CA LEU A 87 -9.26 11.91 11.81
C LEU A 87 -9.95 11.55 10.49
N ASP A 88 -11.19 11.97 10.29
CA ASP A 88 -11.92 11.76 9.05
C ASP A 88 -11.28 12.51 7.87
N GLU A 89 -10.87 13.77 8.08
CA GLU A 89 -10.14 14.53 7.06
C GLU A 89 -8.77 13.92 6.78
N LEU A 90 -8.06 13.46 7.81
CA LEU A 90 -6.76 12.81 7.63
C LEU A 90 -6.91 11.53 6.79
N ALA A 91 -7.96 10.73 7.04
CA ALA A 91 -8.24 9.53 6.26
C ALA A 91 -8.55 9.83 4.78
N LYS A 92 -9.22 10.96 4.49
CA LYS A 92 -9.45 11.41 3.10
C LYS A 92 -8.15 11.83 2.44
N GLU A 93 -7.32 12.61 3.12
CA GLU A 93 -6.03 13.08 2.60
C GLU A 93 -5.08 11.91 2.35
N LEU A 94 -5.06 10.90 3.24
CA LEU A 94 -4.30 9.67 3.04
C LEU A 94 -4.73 8.89 1.80
N LYS A 95 -6.04 8.82 1.51
CA LYS A 95 -6.55 8.17 0.29
C LYS A 95 -6.15 8.92 -0.97
N LEU A 96 -6.15 10.25 -0.93
CA LEU A 96 -5.69 11.09 -2.04
C LEU A 96 -4.18 10.89 -2.25
N TYR A 97 -3.39 10.96 -1.19
CA TYR A 97 -1.96 10.70 -1.23
C TYR A 97 -1.65 9.30 -1.79
N ALA A 98 -2.37 8.26 -1.36
CA ALA A 98 -2.21 6.90 -1.87
C ALA A 98 -2.49 6.80 -3.38
N ARG A 99 -3.55 7.46 -3.87
CA ARG A 99 -3.88 7.52 -5.29
C ARG A 99 -2.79 8.23 -6.09
N ASP A 100 -2.36 9.40 -5.64
CA ASP A 100 -1.30 10.17 -6.28
C ASP A 100 0.03 9.40 -6.31
N TYR A 101 0.32 8.65 -5.25
CA TYR A 101 1.49 7.78 -5.16
C TYR A 101 1.45 6.69 -6.22
N LEU A 102 0.30 6.02 -6.43
CA LEU A 102 0.16 4.98 -7.46
C LEU A 102 0.27 5.56 -8.87
N ASP A 103 -0.44 6.68 -9.13
CA ASP A 103 -0.47 7.34 -10.44
C ASP A 103 0.90 7.87 -10.87
N ARG A 104 1.73 8.28 -9.91
CA ARG A 104 3.08 8.82 -10.15
C ARG A 104 4.17 7.98 -9.50
N SER A 105 3.96 6.67 -9.41
CA SER A 105 4.83 5.73 -8.68
C SER A 105 6.31 5.83 -9.05
N GLN A 106 6.65 6.09 -10.32
CA GLN A 106 8.05 6.28 -10.76
C GLN A 106 8.73 7.50 -10.11
N LEU A 107 8.00 8.57 -9.81
CA LEU A 107 8.54 9.76 -9.16
C LEU A 107 8.79 9.50 -7.68
N PHE A 108 7.85 8.82 -7.02
CA PHE A 108 7.86 8.61 -5.57
C PHE A 108 8.79 7.47 -5.13
N LEU A 109 8.88 6.38 -5.88
CA LEU A 109 9.77 5.25 -5.57
C LEU A 109 11.26 5.62 -5.66
N ASN A 110 11.58 6.67 -6.41
CA ASN A 110 12.93 7.20 -6.57
C ASN A 110 13.28 8.32 -5.58
N ALA A 111 12.32 8.81 -4.78
CA ALA A 111 12.56 9.80 -3.75
C ALA A 111 13.04 9.11 -2.44
N PRO A 112 14.23 9.46 -1.91
CA PRO A 112 14.84 8.79 -0.74
C PRO A 112 13.91 8.70 0.48
N ASN A 113 13.12 9.74 0.71
CA ASN A 113 12.23 9.86 1.87
C ASN A 113 10.81 9.31 1.63
N ARG A 114 10.51 8.78 0.43
CA ARG A 114 9.15 8.32 0.07
C ARG A 114 9.10 6.89 -0.44
N LYS A 115 10.25 6.27 -0.72
CA LYS A 115 10.36 4.86 -1.14
C LYS A 115 9.69 3.88 -0.16
N GLY A 116 9.68 4.21 1.14
CA GLY A 116 9.03 3.41 2.19
C GLY A 116 7.49 3.52 2.24
N HIS A 117 6.88 4.47 1.52
CA HIS A 117 5.45 4.76 1.62
C HIS A 117 4.60 3.81 0.75
N PHE A 118 5.22 2.92 -0.02
CA PHE A 118 4.50 1.99 -0.89
C PHE A 118 3.48 1.12 -0.13
N HIS A 119 3.81 0.65 1.07
CA HIS A 119 2.91 -0.17 1.89
C HIS A 119 1.58 0.53 2.22
N MET A 120 1.60 1.87 2.32
CA MET A 120 0.42 2.69 2.58
C MET A 120 -0.46 2.91 1.34
N SER A 121 0.13 2.83 0.15
CA SER A 121 -0.58 3.03 -1.12
C SER A 121 -1.38 1.81 -1.60
N CYS A 122 -1.12 0.63 -1.00
CA CYS A 122 -1.72 -0.63 -1.42
C CYS A 122 -2.83 -1.13 -0.47
N GLY A 123 -3.11 -0.44 0.63
CA GLY A 123 -4.11 -0.79 1.64
C GLY A 123 -5.54 -0.41 1.28
#